data_AF-A0A257X2U3-F1
#
_entry.id   AF-A0A257X2U3-F1
#
_cell.length_a   1.000
_cell.length_b   1.000
_cell.length_c   1.000
_cell.angle_alpha   90.00
_cell.angle_beta   90.00
_cell.angle_gamma   90.00
#
_symmetry.space_group_name_H-M   'P 1'
#
loop_
_entity.id
_entity.type
_entity.pdbx_description
1 polymer ?
#
loop_
_entity_poly.entity_id
_entity_poly.type
_entity_poly.pdbx_seq_one_letter_code
_entity_poly.pdbx_strand_id
1 'polypeptide(L)'
;ATYLDGVGVGELGSTVGGNIFAGGNVFPTYDGFDISASTTQATYNINDSSNRTLTLSKTVNSLRSGGGTITLGNSTTAVTLTLGVGLLTNAGGMAIVSGNAGSALTSSGSELFVFTNQGTTSLNTRITGNIDLVKSGGGTLWLGPGAGVSNNYTGTTYVNQGTLVLNGSASTLVIPGDLVINNATVTMANGNKFDATTGQIAATSNV
;
A
#
# COMPACT_ATOMS: atom_id res chain seq x y z
N ALA A 1 -5.92 9.86 5.45
CA ALA A 1 -5.88 8.94 6.61
C ALA A 1 -5.25 9.66 7.81
N THR A 2 -5.82 9.47 9.00
CA THR A 2 -5.24 9.89 10.29
C THR A 2 -4.62 8.67 10.98
N TYR A 3 -3.57 8.87 11.78
CA TYR A 3 -2.71 7.80 12.32
C TYR A 3 -2.37 8.03 13.81
N LEU A 4 -2.31 6.94 14.58
CA LEU A 4 -1.66 6.92 15.89
C LEU A 4 -0.94 5.57 16.13
N ASP A 5 0.29 5.64 16.67
CA ASP A 5 1.22 4.50 16.86
C ASP A 5 0.69 3.38 17.75
N GLY A 6 -0.29 3.67 18.60
CA GLY A 6 -0.94 2.68 19.46
C GLY A 6 -2.23 2.04 18.91
N VAL A 7 -2.84 2.59 17.85
CA VAL A 7 -4.24 2.25 17.48
C VAL A 7 -4.54 2.20 15.96
N GLY A 8 -3.53 2.26 15.08
CA GLY A 8 -3.73 1.98 13.65
C GLY A 8 -4.08 3.19 12.77
N VAL A 9 -4.76 2.91 11.65
CA VAL A 9 -5.10 3.88 10.58
C VAL A 9 -6.60 4.04 10.48
N GLY A 10 -7.07 5.27 10.36
CA GLY A 10 -8.48 5.61 10.11
C GLY A 10 -8.66 6.57 8.93
N GLU A 11 -9.90 6.68 8.45
CA GLU A 11 -10.32 7.70 7.48
C GLU A 11 -9.96 9.12 7.96
N LEU A 12 -9.76 10.04 7.02
CA LEU A 12 -9.39 11.42 7.31
C LEU A 12 -10.47 12.10 8.18
N GLY A 13 -10.12 12.56 9.40
CA GLY A 13 -11.05 13.24 10.31
C GLY A 13 -11.46 12.43 11.55
N SER A 14 -10.95 11.21 11.72
CA SER A 14 -11.14 10.40 12.93
C SER A 14 -10.40 11.01 14.14
N THR A 15 -11.06 11.06 15.31
CA THR A 15 -10.52 11.68 16.53
C THR A 15 -9.86 10.63 17.43
N VAL A 16 -8.62 10.88 17.85
CA VAL A 16 -7.82 9.95 18.66
C VAL A 16 -8.28 9.96 20.13
N GLY A 17 -8.49 8.78 20.73
CA GLY A 17 -8.58 8.62 22.20
C GLY A 17 -9.87 9.14 22.87
N GLY A 18 -10.95 9.31 22.12
CA GLY A 18 -12.26 9.64 22.69
C GLY A 18 -12.78 8.51 23.59
N ASN A 19 -13.38 8.89 24.72
CA ASN A 19 -14.15 7.98 25.57
C ASN A 19 -15.06 7.08 24.71
N ILE A 20 -14.98 5.76 24.90
CA ILE A 20 -15.80 4.75 24.21
C ILE A 20 -17.31 5.09 24.29
N PHE A 21 -17.73 5.86 25.30
CA PHE A 21 -19.12 6.28 25.52
C PHE A 21 -19.51 7.61 24.84
N ALA A 22 -18.62 8.27 24.09
CA ALA A 22 -18.86 9.63 23.55
C ALA A 22 -19.24 9.68 22.05
N GLY A 23 -19.44 8.54 21.37
CA GLY A 23 -20.01 8.51 20.01
C GLY A 23 -19.14 9.15 18.90
N GLY A 24 -17.86 9.40 19.14
CA GLY A 24 -16.90 9.83 18.10
C GLY A 24 -16.18 8.63 17.47
N ASN A 25 -15.74 8.74 16.21
CA ASN A 25 -14.99 7.70 15.49
C ASN A 25 -13.71 7.29 16.25
N VAL A 26 -13.75 6.18 16.99
CA VAL A 26 -12.62 5.62 17.77
C VAL A 26 -11.77 4.72 16.87
N PHE A 27 -10.44 4.88 16.94
CA PHE A 27 -9.47 4.01 16.27
C PHE A 27 -9.46 2.59 16.88
N PRO A 28 -9.67 1.51 16.12
CA PRO A 28 -9.69 0.16 16.68
C PRO A 28 -8.28 -0.35 16.99
N THR A 29 -8.08 -0.96 18.16
CA THR A 29 -6.83 -1.67 18.53
C THR A 29 -6.48 -2.77 17.52
N TYR A 30 -5.23 -3.25 17.52
CA TYR A 30 -4.86 -4.39 16.67
C TYR A 30 -5.50 -5.69 17.16
N ASP A 31 -6.13 -6.41 16.24
CA ASP A 31 -6.76 -7.72 16.48
C ASP A 31 -5.74 -8.86 16.41
N GLY A 32 -4.54 -8.61 15.89
CA GLY A 32 -3.47 -9.60 15.83
C GLY A 32 -2.14 -9.08 15.29
N PHE A 33 -1.12 -9.94 15.37
CA PHE A 33 0.25 -9.65 14.93
C PHE A 33 0.75 -10.56 13.80
N ASP A 34 -0.17 -11.32 13.22
CA ASP A 34 0.14 -12.33 12.19
C ASP A 34 -0.89 -12.24 11.07
N ILE A 35 -0.50 -11.69 9.92
CA ILE A 35 -1.39 -11.59 8.76
C ILE A 35 -1.68 -12.97 8.13
N SER A 36 -0.80 -13.94 8.35
CA SER A 36 -0.90 -15.29 7.78
C SER A 36 -1.79 -16.23 8.60
N ALA A 37 -2.10 -15.89 9.85
CA ALA A 37 -2.94 -16.70 10.73
C ALA A 37 -4.28 -17.08 10.06
N SER A 38 -4.72 -18.32 10.22
CA SER A 38 -5.97 -18.82 9.62
C SER A 38 -7.22 -18.10 10.13
N THR A 39 -7.13 -17.48 11.31
CA THR A 39 -8.21 -16.75 11.99
C THR A 39 -8.32 -15.27 11.59
N THR A 40 -7.50 -14.78 10.67
CA THR A 40 -7.59 -13.38 10.21
C THR A 40 -8.93 -13.11 9.50
N GLN A 41 -9.59 -12.01 9.88
CA GLN A 41 -10.89 -11.61 9.35
C GLN A 41 -10.82 -10.25 8.64
N ALA A 42 -11.79 -9.99 7.76
CA ALA A 42 -11.85 -8.76 6.98
C ALA A 42 -11.96 -7.47 7.82
N THR A 43 -12.47 -7.56 9.05
CA THR A 43 -12.61 -6.42 9.96
C THR A 43 -11.34 -6.15 10.77
N TYR A 44 -10.33 -7.03 10.71
CA TYR A 44 -9.19 -6.96 11.61
C TYR A 44 -8.18 -5.89 11.22
N ASN A 45 -7.64 -5.19 12.20
CA ASN A 45 -6.41 -4.42 12.08
C ASN A 45 -5.23 -5.28 12.52
N ILE A 46 -4.28 -5.54 11.63
CA ILE A 46 -3.13 -6.41 11.90
C ILE A 46 -1.86 -5.58 12.05
N ASN A 47 -1.03 -5.90 13.03
CA ASN A 47 0.30 -5.32 13.22
C ASN A 47 1.40 -6.38 13.06
N ASP A 48 1.82 -6.64 11.82
CA ASP A 48 2.80 -7.69 11.53
C ASP A 48 4.16 -7.09 11.17
N SER A 49 5.22 -7.53 11.85
CA SER A 49 6.59 -7.08 11.60
C SER A 49 7.54 -8.24 11.26
N SER A 50 6.99 -9.42 10.96
CA SER A 50 7.75 -10.61 10.60
C SER A 50 7.85 -10.77 9.08
N ASN A 51 8.84 -11.55 8.63
CA ASN A 51 8.83 -12.05 7.26
C ASN A 51 7.73 -13.11 7.11
N ARG A 52 6.81 -12.91 6.17
CA ARG A 52 5.67 -13.79 5.91
C ARG A 52 5.61 -14.18 4.43
N THR A 53 5.05 -15.35 4.16
CA THR A 53 4.56 -15.71 2.84
C THR A 53 3.09 -16.05 2.96
N LEU A 54 2.23 -15.30 2.28
CA LEU A 54 0.82 -15.61 2.18
C LEU A 54 0.62 -16.66 1.10
N THR A 55 0.23 -17.87 1.51
CA THR A 55 -0.10 -18.98 0.59
C THR A 55 -1.58 -19.02 0.24
N LEU A 56 -2.40 -18.18 0.89
CA LEU A 56 -3.81 -17.98 0.62
C LEU A 56 -4.09 -16.48 0.57
N SER A 57 -5.08 -16.08 -0.25
CA SER A 57 -5.56 -14.69 -0.26
C SER A 57 -6.10 -14.29 1.12
N LYS A 58 -5.86 -13.05 1.50
CA LYS A 58 -6.26 -12.49 2.81
C LYS A 58 -6.99 -11.19 2.61
N THR A 59 -8.01 -10.97 3.43
CA THR A 59 -8.69 -9.67 3.57
C THR A 59 -8.62 -9.26 5.02
N VAL A 60 -8.19 -8.03 5.28
CA VAL A 60 -8.14 -7.40 6.60
C VAL A 60 -8.50 -5.92 6.47
N ASN A 61 -8.88 -5.26 7.55
CA ASN A 61 -9.25 -3.85 7.52
C ASN A 61 -8.02 -2.97 7.30
N SER A 62 -6.97 -3.16 8.09
CA SER A 62 -5.71 -2.45 7.90
C SER A 62 -4.51 -3.31 8.28
N LEU A 63 -3.36 -2.94 7.74
CA LEU A 63 -2.09 -3.55 8.07
C LEU A 63 -1.11 -2.47 8.52
N ARG A 64 -0.60 -2.60 9.74
CA ARG A 64 0.61 -1.92 10.20
C ARG A 64 1.78 -2.88 10.12
N SER A 65 2.95 -2.35 9.79
CA SER A 65 4.20 -3.05 9.98
C SER A 65 5.28 -2.12 10.53
N GLY A 66 6.11 -2.66 11.43
CA GLY A 66 7.36 -2.05 11.88
C GLY A 66 8.59 -2.62 11.18
N GLY A 67 8.43 -3.48 10.16
CA GLY A 67 9.54 -4.17 9.51
C GLY A 67 9.16 -5.46 8.78
N GLY A 68 10.12 -6.01 8.03
CA GLY A 68 9.97 -7.31 7.38
C GLY A 68 9.34 -7.27 5.99
N THR A 69 9.18 -8.46 5.42
CA THR A 69 8.67 -8.68 4.06
C THR A 69 7.46 -9.58 4.08
N ILE A 70 6.36 -9.15 3.46
CA ILE A 70 5.21 -9.99 3.14
C ILE A 70 5.30 -10.40 1.67
N THR A 71 5.52 -11.68 1.43
CA THR A 71 5.50 -12.27 0.08
C THR A 71 4.08 -12.73 -0.25
N LEU A 72 3.53 -12.24 -1.35
CA LEU A 72 2.21 -12.62 -1.85
C LEU A 72 2.33 -13.81 -2.80
N GLY A 73 1.93 -14.98 -2.34
CA GLY A 73 1.91 -16.20 -3.13
C GLY A 73 3.30 -16.82 -3.27
N ASN A 74 3.42 -17.72 -4.23
CA ASN A 74 4.66 -18.40 -4.59
C ASN A 74 4.69 -18.65 -6.11
N SER A 75 5.74 -19.30 -6.61
CA SER A 75 5.93 -19.50 -8.05
C SER A 75 4.77 -20.23 -8.76
N THR A 76 3.96 -20.99 -8.02
CA THR A 76 2.83 -21.76 -8.59
C THR A 76 1.46 -21.22 -8.19
N THR A 77 1.37 -20.47 -7.10
CA THR A 77 0.10 -20.02 -6.50
C THR A 77 0.09 -18.51 -6.35
N ALA A 78 -0.81 -17.84 -7.06
CA ALA A 78 -1.09 -16.42 -6.88
C ALA A 78 -2.03 -16.19 -5.69
N VAL A 79 -1.84 -15.10 -4.97
CA VAL A 79 -2.76 -14.66 -3.90
C VAL A 79 -3.00 -13.17 -3.97
N THR A 80 -4.13 -12.73 -3.44
CA THR A 80 -4.44 -11.30 -3.29
C THR A 80 -4.49 -10.93 -1.82
N LEU A 81 -3.82 -9.84 -1.45
CA LEU A 81 -4.03 -9.16 -0.18
C LEU A 81 -4.99 -7.99 -0.41
N THR A 82 -6.14 -8.03 0.25
CA THR A 82 -7.14 -6.98 0.23
C THR A 82 -7.14 -6.23 1.55
N LEU A 83 -7.01 -4.90 1.49
CA LEU A 83 -7.07 -4.03 2.67
C LEU A 83 -8.39 -3.24 2.65
N GLY A 84 -9.08 -3.15 3.79
CA GLY A 84 -10.29 -2.33 3.93
C GLY A 84 -10.01 -0.84 3.79
N VAL A 85 -8.92 -0.40 4.43
CA VAL A 85 -8.47 0.99 4.46
C VAL A 85 -7.09 1.10 3.82
N GLY A 86 -6.10 0.39 4.36
CA GLY A 86 -4.76 0.50 3.82
C GLY A 86 -3.62 0.07 4.73
N LEU A 87 -2.44 0.54 4.34
CA LEU A 87 -1.15 0.15 4.89
C LEU A 87 -0.52 1.31 5.67
N LEU A 88 0.14 0.95 6.77
CA LEU A 88 0.90 1.87 7.60
C LEU A 88 2.27 1.31 7.97
N THR A 89 3.26 2.17 7.90
CA THR A 89 4.58 1.96 8.49
C THR A 89 4.99 3.19 9.31
N ASN A 90 5.44 2.95 10.54
CA ASN A 90 5.78 4.03 11.47
C ASN A 90 7.28 4.22 11.66
N ALA A 91 7.93 3.18 12.19
CA ALA A 91 9.36 3.10 12.40
C ALA A 91 9.84 1.85 11.66
N GLY A 92 10.90 1.98 10.88
CA GLY A 92 11.31 0.94 9.94
C GLY A 92 10.40 0.89 8.70
N GLY A 93 11.03 0.55 7.58
CA GLY A 93 10.33 0.26 6.34
C GLY A 93 9.82 -1.18 6.30
N MET A 94 8.85 -1.47 5.44
CA MET A 94 8.46 -2.85 5.12
C MET A 94 8.48 -3.08 3.61
N ALA A 95 8.42 -4.34 3.19
CA ALA A 95 8.17 -4.68 1.80
C ALA A 95 6.93 -5.58 1.66
N ILE A 96 6.12 -5.32 0.64
CA ILE A 96 5.17 -6.30 0.10
C ILE A 96 5.70 -6.71 -1.28
N VAL A 97 5.97 -7.98 -1.49
CA VAL A 97 6.62 -8.50 -2.70
C VAL A 97 5.75 -9.56 -3.37
N SER A 98 5.71 -9.59 -4.69
CA SER A 98 5.06 -10.67 -5.44
C SER A 98 5.90 -11.95 -5.42
N GLY A 99 5.34 -13.05 -4.91
CA GLY A 99 5.84 -14.40 -5.16
C GLY A 99 5.36 -15.00 -6.49
N ASN A 100 4.33 -14.40 -7.09
CA ASN A 100 3.71 -14.79 -8.36
C ASN A 100 3.31 -13.55 -9.19
N ALA A 101 3.36 -13.63 -10.52
CA ALA A 101 2.89 -12.55 -11.41
C ALA A 101 1.37 -12.29 -11.31
N GLY A 102 0.59 -13.30 -10.93
CA GLY A 102 -0.84 -13.16 -10.66
C GLY A 102 -1.16 -12.55 -9.30
N SER A 103 -0.21 -12.46 -8.38
CA SER A 103 -0.44 -11.91 -7.05
C SER A 103 -0.71 -10.41 -7.10
N ALA A 104 -1.51 -9.91 -6.15
CA ALA A 104 -1.91 -8.52 -6.14
C ALA A 104 -2.17 -7.97 -4.74
N LEU A 105 -2.04 -6.65 -4.62
CA LEU A 105 -2.56 -5.84 -3.54
C LEU A 105 -3.77 -5.05 -4.06
N THR A 106 -4.84 -4.99 -3.28
CA THR A 106 -6.02 -4.18 -3.59
C THR A 106 -6.64 -3.60 -2.32
N SER A 107 -7.55 -2.64 -2.50
CA SER A 107 -8.48 -2.22 -1.46
C SER A 107 -9.87 -2.82 -1.70
N SER A 108 -10.66 -2.99 -0.63
CA SER A 108 -12.10 -3.22 -0.75
C SER A 108 -12.93 -1.93 -0.78
N GLY A 109 -12.31 -0.79 -0.43
CA GLY A 109 -12.87 0.55 -0.62
C GLY A 109 -12.55 1.14 -2.00
N SER A 110 -12.88 2.41 -2.20
CA SER A 110 -12.52 3.18 -3.40
C SER A 110 -11.08 3.70 -3.37
N GLU A 111 -10.41 3.67 -2.21
CA GLU A 111 -9.02 4.08 -2.08
C GLU A 111 -8.19 3.00 -1.40
N LEU A 112 -6.91 2.91 -1.79
CA LEU A 112 -5.86 2.26 -1.02
C LEU A 112 -4.98 3.34 -0.38
N PHE A 113 -5.10 3.50 0.94
CA PHE A 113 -4.23 4.40 1.68
C PHE A 113 -2.89 3.75 1.98
N VAL A 114 -1.79 4.46 1.72
CA VAL A 114 -0.44 4.06 2.09
C VAL A 114 0.19 5.18 2.90
N PHE A 115 0.26 4.98 4.21
CA PHE A 115 0.89 5.93 5.13
C PHE A 115 2.29 5.46 5.50
N THR A 116 3.30 6.17 5.03
CA THR A 116 4.70 5.89 5.39
C THR A 116 5.21 7.03 6.25
N ASN A 117 5.26 6.84 7.57
CA ASN A 117 5.66 7.90 8.48
C ASN A 117 7.16 8.20 8.38
N GLN A 118 7.98 7.15 8.42
CA GLN A 118 9.44 7.22 8.35
C GLN A 118 10.00 6.05 7.51
N GLY A 119 11.29 6.13 7.15
CA GLY A 119 11.96 5.08 6.38
C GLY A 119 11.39 4.90 4.97
N THR A 120 11.55 3.68 4.43
CA THR A 120 11.12 3.34 3.06
C THR A 120 10.19 2.13 3.09
N THR A 121 8.95 2.30 2.65
CA THR A 121 8.02 1.20 2.38
C THR A 121 8.10 0.83 0.91
N SER A 122 8.25 -0.45 0.60
CA SER A 122 8.34 -0.95 -0.77
C SER A 122 7.09 -1.76 -1.13
N LEU A 123 6.33 -1.29 -2.10
CA LEU A 123 5.26 -2.05 -2.73
C LEU A 123 5.77 -2.60 -4.06
N ASN A 124 6.32 -3.82 -3.95
CA ASN A 124 6.88 -4.59 -5.04
C ASN A 124 5.90 -5.66 -5.51
N THR A 125 4.66 -5.27 -5.69
CA THR A 125 3.56 -6.12 -6.16
C THR A 125 2.59 -5.31 -6.99
N ARG A 126 1.83 -5.96 -7.87
CA ARG A 126 0.81 -5.29 -8.67
C ARG A 126 -0.30 -4.77 -7.74
N ILE A 127 -0.62 -3.49 -7.87
CA ILE A 127 -1.83 -2.88 -7.34
C ILE A 127 -2.93 -2.94 -8.41
N THR A 128 -4.13 -3.37 -8.03
CA THR A 128 -5.25 -3.63 -8.94
C THR A 128 -6.57 -3.10 -8.39
N GLY A 129 -7.62 -3.10 -9.22
CA GLY A 129 -8.99 -2.74 -8.83
C GLY A 129 -9.40 -1.31 -9.23
N ASN A 130 -10.69 -1.01 -9.07
CA ASN A 130 -11.20 0.35 -9.31
C ASN A 130 -11.00 1.23 -8.09
N ILE A 131 -9.73 1.55 -7.84
CA ILE A 131 -9.29 2.24 -6.64
C ILE A 131 -8.30 3.36 -6.96
N ASP A 132 -8.35 4.42 -6.15
CA ASP A 132 -7.29 5.42 -6.07
C ASP A 132 -6.15 4.93 -5.17
N LEU A 133 -4.93 5.39 -5.44
CA LEU A 133 -3.78 5.16 -4.58
C LEU A 133 -3.43 6.46 -3.84
N VAL A 134 -3.45 6.44 -2.51
CA VAL A 134 -3.21 7.66 -1.71
C VAL A 134 -1.98 7.49 -0.83
N LYS A 135 -0.88 8.14 -1.19
CA LYS A 135 0.35 8.21 -0.40
C LYS A 135 0.30 9.39 0.58
N SER A 136 0.64 9.14 1.84
CA SER A 136 0.81 10.15 2.89
C SER A 136 1.96 9.78 3.86
N GLY A 137 2.24 10.64 4.82
CA GLY A 137 3.36 10.50 5.77
C GLY A 137 4.70 10.97 5.20
N GLY A 138 5.61 11.40 6.07
CA GLY A 138 6.87 12.05 5.69
C GLY A 138 7.93 11.13 5.10
N GLY A 139 7.76 9.82 5.19
CA GLY A 139 8.70 8.84 4.65
C GLY A 139 8.52 8.54 3.16
N THR A 140 9.28 7.55 2.69
CA THR A 140 9.37 7.19 1.27
C THR A 140 8.53 5.97 0.94
N LEU A 141 7.70 6.06 -0.10
CA LEU A 141 7.09 4.88 -0.73
C LEU A 141 7.87 4.55 -2.00
N TRP A 142 8.48 3.38 -2.07
CA TRP A 142 8.96 2.77 -3.30
C TRP A 142 7.82 1.98 -3.94
N LEU A 143 7.38 2.42 -5.10
CA LEU A 143 6.32 1.78 -5.85
C LEU A 143 6.91 1.21 -7.14
N GLY A 144 6.95 -0.11 -7.25
CA GLY A 144 7.51 -0.79 -8.42
C GLY A 144 6.87 -2.15 -8.54
N PRO A 145 5.81 -2.33 -9.35
CA PRO A 145 5.05 -3.55 -9.30
C PRO A 145 5.93 -4.75 -9.66
N GLY A 146 5.82 -5.79 -8.82
CA GLY A 146 6.75 -6.92 -8.83
C GLY A 146 6.43 -7.94 -9.93
N ALA A 147 7.36 -8.88 -10.12
CA ALA A 147 7.21 -9.99 -11.07
C ALA A 147 6.94 -9.57 -12.53
N GLY A 148 7.40 -8.38 -12.94
CA GLY A 148 7.33 -7.92 -14.32
C GLY A 148 5.93 -7.56 -14.81
N VAL A 149 4.96 -7.39 -13.90
CA VAL A 149 3.59 -6.98 -14.22
C VAL A 149 3.35 -5.53 -13.85
N SER A 150 2.62 -4.81 -14.70
CA SER A 150 2.21 -3.42 -14.46
C SER A 150 1.13 -3.33 -13.38
N ASN A 151 1.07 -2.19 -12.71
CA ASN A 151 -0.12 -1.78 -11.99
C ASN A 151 -1.29 -1.62 -12.98
N ASN A 152 -2.49 -1.98 -12.57
CA ASN A 152 -3.69 -1.89 -13.39
C ASN A 152 -4.91 -1.41 -12.59
N TYR A 153 -4.70 -0.70 -11.48
CA TYR A 153 -5.76 0.07 -10.87
C TYR A 153 -6.20 1.20 -11.82
N THR A 154 -7.47 1.60 -11.76
CA THR A 154 -8.03 2.56 -12.72
C THR A 154 -8.21 3.96 -12.15
N GLY A 155 -8.02 4.13 -10.84
CA GLY A 155 -8.12 5.42 -10.17
C GLY A 155 -6.85 6.28 -10.28
N THR A 156 -6.91 7.42 -9.60
CA THR A 156 -5.85 8.43 -9.53
C THR A 156 -4.83 8.08 -8.45
N THR A 157 -3.56 8.43 -8.69
CA THR A 157 -2.54 8.42 -7.64
C THR A 157 -2.42 9.80 -7.01
N TYR A 158 -2.68 9.90 -5.71
CA TYR A 158 -2.47 11.11 -4.93
C TYR A 158 -1.21 10.97 -4.07
N VAL A 159 -0.26 11.89 -4.22
CA VAL A 159 0.95 11.98 -3.41
C VAL A 159 0.86 13.23 -2.56
N ASN A 160 0.37 13.08 -1.34
CA ASN A 160 0.05 14.22 -0.47
C ASN A 160 1.18 14.64 0.47
N GLN A 161 2.12 13.72 0.79
CA GLN A 161 3.26 13.99 1.68
C GLN A 161 4.42 13.02 1.41
N GLY A 162 5.63 13.48 1.76
CA GLY A 162 6.86 12.69 1.70
C GLY A 162 7.33 12.45 0.28
N THR A 163 7.93 11.28 0.05
CA THR A 163 8.49 10.92 -1.27
C THR A 163 7.77 9.68 -1.83
N LEU A 164 7.34 9.76 -3.09
CA LEU A 164 7.04 8.60 -3.92
C LEU A 164 8.22 8.35 -4.86
N VAL A 165 8.75 7.14 -4.86
CA VAL A 165 9.78 6.71 -5.82
C VAL A 165 9.16 5.70 -6.77
N LEU A 166 9.15 6.02 -8.05
CA LEU A 166 8.76 5.10 -9.12
C LEU A 166 9.95 4.18 -9.42
N ASN A 167 9.78 2.89 -9.13
CA ASN A 167 10.83 1.87 -9.18
C ASN A 167 10.38 0.64 -9.98
N GLY A 168 9.57 0.85 -11.03
CA GLY A 168 9.20 -0.22 -11.95
C GLY A 168 10.39 -0.72 -12.78
N SER A 169 10.33 -1.95 -13.29
CA SER A 169 11.20 -2.36 -14.39
C SER A 169 10.88 -1.55 -15.67
N ALA A 170 11.76 -1.64 -16.67
CA ALA A 170 11.47 -1.05 -17.99
C ALA A 170 10.13 -1.58 -18.53
N SER A 171 9.35 -0.69 -19.16
CA SER A 171 8.05 -1.00 -19.79
C SER A 171 6.96 -1.48 -18.83
N THR A 172 7.15 -1.26 -17.54
CA THR A 172 6.15 -1.55 -16.51
C THR A 172 5.50 -0.25 -16.05
N LEU A 173 4.18 -0.14 -16.20
CA LEU A 173 3.42 0.99 -15.69
C LEU A 173 3.35 0.92 -14.17
N VAL A 174 3.97 1.89 -13.53
CA VAL A 174 3.89 2.13 -12.09
C VAL A 174 2.64 2.96 -11.78
N ILE A 175 2.36 3.95 -12.60
CA ILE A 175 1.17 4.81 -12.49
C ILE A 175 0.33 4.65 -13.77
N PRO A 176 -0.76 3.85 -13.74
CA PRO A 176 -1.62 3.61 -14.89
C PRO A 176 -2.65 4.74 -15.16
N GLY A 177 -2.98 5.56 -14.15
CA GLY A 177 -3.94 6.66 -14.22
C GLY A 177 -3.30 8.02 -13.95
N ASP A 178 -4.11 9.04 -13.62
CA ASP A 178 -3.61 10.37 -13.29
C ASP A 178 -2.70 10.37 -12.04
N LEU A 179 -1.79 11.33 -11.96
CA LEU A 179 -0.89 11.55 -10.83
C LEU A 179 -1.09 12.97 -10.30
N VAL A 180 -1.50 13.11 -9.05
CA VAL A 180 -1.67 14.41 -8.39
C VAL A 180 -0.65 14.53 -7.27
N ILE A 181 0.18 15.58 -7.31
CA ILE A 181 1.24 15.82 -6.33
C ILE A 181 0.90 17.05 -5.50
N ASN A 182 0.62 16.85 -4.21
CA ASN A 182 0.30 17.91 -3.26
C ASN A 182 1.40 17.96 -2.21
N ASN A 183 2.23 19.01 -2.19
CA ASN A 183 3.24 19.21 -1.14
C ASN A 183 4.15 17.97 -0.88
N ALA A 184 4.57 17.31 -1.96
CA ALA A 184 5.35 16.07 -1.91
C ALA A 184 6.37 16.01 -3.05
N THR A 185 7.25 14.99 -3.00
CA THR A 185 8.25 14.72 -4.03
C THR A 185 7.90 13.43 -4.76
N VAL A 186 7.94 13.45 -6.10
CA VAL A 186 7.94 12.23 -6.93
C VAL A 186 9.29 12.13 -7.62
N THR A 187 9.96 10.99 -7.42
CA THR A 187 11.27 10.70 -8.02
C THR A 187 11.18 9.42 -8.82
N MET A 188 11.91 9.32 -9.92
CA MET A 188 12.08 8.06 -10.65
C MET A 188 13.43 7.45 -10.28
N ALA A 189 13.43 6.20 -9.82
CA ALA A 189 14.67 5.47 -9.50
C ALA A 189 15.42 5.04 -10.77
N ASN A 190 14.69 4.78 -11.85
CA ASN A 190 15.24 4.29 -13.10
C ASN A 190 15.27 5.39 -14.18
N GLY A 191 16.26 5.31 -15.08
CA GLY A 191 16.50 6.29 -16.14
C GLY A 191 15.46 6.32 -17.27
N ASN A 192 14.48 5.43 -17.26
CA ASN A 192 13.46 5.27 -18.31
C ASN A 192 12.34 6.29 -18.11
N LYS A 193 12.63 7.52 -18.53
CA LYS A 193 11.97 8.71 -18.01
C LYS A 193 10.72 9.11 -18.79
N PHE A 194 10.72 9.07 -20.12
CA PHE A 194 9.61 9.59 -20.93
C PHE A 194 9.67 9.05 -22.37
N ASP A 195 9.71 7.73 -22.50
CA ASP A 195 9.58 7.09 -23.81
C ASP A 195 8.26 6.29 -23.83
N ALA A 196 7.49 6.46 -24.90
CA ALA A 196 6.19 5.82 -25.08
C ALA A 196 6.25 4.29 -24.93
N THR A 197 7.44 3.68 -25.05
CA THR A 197 7.66 2.24 -24.89
C THR A 197 8.25 1.81 -23.55
N THR A 198 8.74 2.76 -22.73
CA THR A 198 9.43 2.44 -21.45
C THR A 198 8.99 3.29 -20.26
N GLY A 199 8.04 4.21 -20.45
CA GLY A 199 7.51 5.11 -19.42
C GLY A 199 6.84 4.36 -18.26
N GLN A 200 7.04 4.86 -17.05
CA GLN A 200 6.45 4.30 -15.82
C GLN A 200 5.12 4.96 -15.44
N ILE A 201 4.77 6.07 -16.11
CA ILE A 201 3.50 6.75 -16.02
C ILE A 201 2.81 6.58 -17.38
N ALA A 202 1.52 6.25 -17.38
CA ALA A 202 0.79 6.07 -18.63
C ALA A 202 0.79 7.36 -19.46
N ALA A 203 0.90 7.23 -20.78
CA ALA A 203 0.93 8.39 -21.69
C ALA A 203 -0.39 9.19 -21.70
N THR A 204 -1.48 8.60 -21.20
CA THR A 204 -2.80 9.22 -21.05
C THR A 204 -2.98 9.97 -19.73
N SER A 205 -2.02 9.86 -18.80
CA SER A 205 -2.12 10.46 -17.48
C SER A 205 -1.88 11.97 -17.53
N ASN A 206 -2.64 12.70 -16.71
CA ASN A 206 -2.32 14.06 -16.31
C ASN A 206 -1.43 14.03 -15.05
N VAL A 207 -0.46 14.96 -14.98
CA VAL A 207 0.47 15.12 -13.84
C VAL A 207 0.45 16.56 -13.35
#